data_AF-A0A6A0H6H2-F1
#
_entry.id   AF-A0A6A0H6H2-F1
#
_cell.length_a   1.000
_cell.length_b   1.000
_cell.length_c   1.000
_cell.angle_alpha   90.00
_cell.angle_beta   90.00
_cell.angle_gamma   90.00
#
_symmetry.space_group_name_H-M   'P 1'
#
loop_
_entity.id
_entity.type
_entity.pdbx_description
1 polymer ?
#
loop_
_entity_poly.entity_id
_entity_poly.type
_entity_poly.pdbx_seq_one_letter_code
_entity_poly.pdbx_strand_id
1 'polypeptide(L)'
;MAAERKFFLSHPAYRHLAERCGTPYLQRVLNQQLTNHIRETLPALRDKLQKQYLSMEKEVEQYKHFRPDDPAIKTKAMLQMIQQLQNDFERAIEGSGSAAINTAELSGGAKINRLFHERFPYEIVRMEFDEKELRRDIAFAIRNIHGIRVGLFTPDMAFDAIVKTQIARLKEPSLKCVDLVVQELTNVVRTTAMKEETERIITSHIREREQLCKENILLMNDCELAYMNTNHEDFIGFAK
;
A
#
# COMPACT_ATOMS: atom_id res chain seq x y z
N MET A 1 31.88 -40.99 55.21
CA MET A 1 31.33 -42.27 54.71
C MET A 1 31.23 -43.36 55.78
N ALA A 2 32.25 -43.62 56.60
CA ALA A 2 32.19 -44.71 57.59
C ALA A 2 31.14 -44.52 58.71
N ALA A 3 30.94 -43.29 59.19
CA ALA A 3 29.93 -42.97 60.21
C ALA A 3 28.48 -43.16 59.70
N GLU A 4 28.22 -42.76 58.46
CA GLU A 4 26.94 -42.91 57.77
C GLU A 4 26.60 -44.39 57.55
N ARG A 5 27.56 -45.20 57.08
CA ARG A 5 27.37 -46.65 56.90
C ARG A 5 27.11 -47.36 58.23
N LYS A 6 27.82 -46.97 59.29
CA LYS A 6 27.61 -47.51 60.64
C LYS A 6 26.21 -47.19 61.16
N PHE A 7 25.74 -45.95 60.98
CA PHE A 7 24.40 -45.52 61.35
C PHE A 7 23.31 -46.35 60.67
N PHE A 8 23.35 -46.51 59.35
CA PHE A 8 22.35 -47.28 58.62
C PHE A 8 22.35 -48.77 58.97
N LEU A 9 23.52 -49.36 59.31
CA LEU A 9 23.61 -50.77 59.70
C LEU A 9 23.20 -51.04 61.16
N SER A 10 23.38 -50.08 62.07
CA SER A 10 23.09 -50.26 63.49
C SER A 10 21.68 -49.83 63.91
N HIS A 11 20.98 -49.01 63.11
CA HIS A 11 19.65 -48.50 63.45
C HIS A 11 18.53 -49.53 63.15
N PRO A 12 17.75 -49.99 64.13
CA PRO A 12 16.78 -51.09 63.95
C PRO A 12 15.75 -50.83 62.84
N ALA A 13 15.24 -49.60 62.76
CA ALA A 13 14.29 -49.17 61.74
C ALA A 13 14.85 -49.10 60.31
N TYR A 14 16.14 -48.82 60.12
CA TYR A 14 16.74 -48.58 58.79
C TYR A 14 17.71 -49.67 58.32
N ARG A 15 18.05 -50.63 59.19
CA ARG A 15 19.00 -51.72 58.90
C ARG A 15 18.66 -52.51 57.65
N HIS A 16 17.37 -52.75 57.40
CA HIS A 16 16.89 -53.47 56.22
C HIS A 16 17.04 -52.65 54.91
N LEU A 17 17.28 -51.34 55.00
CA LEU A 17 17.48 -50.42 53.87
C LEU A 17 18.93 -49.97 53.71
N ALA A 18 19.86 -50.47 54.54
CA ALA A 18 21.22 -49.93 54.61
C ALA A 18 21.99 -49.97 53.26
N GLU A 19 21.71 -50.94 52.40
CA GLU A 19 22.29 -51.06 51.04
C GLU A 19 21.65 -50.09 50.02
N ARG A 20 20.48 -49.52 50.34
CA ARG A 20 19.71 -48.56 49.53
C ARG A 20 19.71 -47.15 50.13
N CYS A 21 20.58 -46.89 51.10
CA CYS A 21 20.69 -45.61 51.77
C CYS A 21 22.14 -45.11 51.78
N GLY A 22 22.27 -43.80 52.03
CA GLY A 22 23.55 -43.12 52.14
C GLY A 22 24.09 -42.58 50.83
N THR A 23 25.10 -41.74 50.98
CA THR A 23 25.70 -40.93 49.91
C THR A 23 26.21 -41.76 48.71
N PRO A 24 26.87 -42.92 48.90
CA PRO A 24 27.33 -43.73 47.76
C PRO A 24 26.19 -44.34 46.93
N TYR A 25 25.09 -44.74 47.59
CA TYR A 25 23.91 -45.25 46.89
C TYR A 25 23.21 -44.13 46.13
N LEU A 26 23.05 -42.96 46.75
CA LEU A 26 22.48 -41.77 46.11
C LEU A 26 23.30 -41.35 44.87
N GLN A 27 24.63 -41.33 44.95
CA GLN A 27 25.49 -41.03 43.79
C GLN A 27 25.25 -41.99 42.62
N ARG A 28 25.16 -43.31 42.89
CA ARG A 28 24.88 -44.32 41.85
C ARG A 28 23.49 -44.12 41.24
N VAL A 29 22.47 -43.89 42.08
CA VAL A 29 21.10 -43.69 41.63
C VAL A 29 20.97 -42.41 40.80
N LEU A 30 21.58 -41.30 41.23
CA LEU A 30 21.57 -40.04 40.47
C LEU A 30 22.28 -40.18 39.12
N ASN A 31 23.43 -40.86 39.08
CA ASN A 31 24.16 -41.09 37.83
C ASN A 31 23.33 -41.98 36.88
N GLN A 32 22.68 -43.01 37.41
CA GLN A 32 21.83 -43.88 36.60
C GLN A 32 20.57 -43.15 36.09
N GLN A 33 19.92 -42.35 36.93
CA GLN A 33 18.77 -41.54 36.53
C GLN A 33 19.14 -40.52 35.46
N LEU A 34 20.26 -39.81 35.64
CA LEU A 34 20.76 -38.87 34.63
C LEU A 34 21.07 -39.58 33.30
N THR A 35 21.77 -40.71 33.36
CA THR A 35 22.12 -41.48 32.15
C THR A 35 20.87 -41.96 31.41
N ASN A 36 19.87 -42.46 32.15
CA ASN A 36 18.60 -42.90 31.56
C ASN A 36 17.83 -41.72 30.96
N HIS A 37 17.74 -40.61 31.69
CA HIS A 37 17.07 -39.39 31.21
C HIS A 37 17.72 -38.83 29.94
N ILE A 38 19.06 -38.80 29.87
CA ILE A 38 19.79 -38.41 28.66
C ILE A 38 19.43 -39.36 27.51
N ARG A 39 19.42 -40.68 27.75
CA ARG A 39 19.09 -41.68 26.72
C ARG A 39 17.66 -41.54 26.20
N GLU A 40 16.71 -41.24 27.08
CA GLU A 40 15.29 -41.07 26.74
C GLU A 40 15.01 -39.76 25.99
N THR A 41 15.74 -38.69 26.32
CA THR A 41 15.55 -37.36 25.70
C THR A 41 16.33 -37.18 24.39
N LEU A 42 17.40 -37.95 24.18
CA LEU A 42 18.26 -37.85 23.00
C LEU A 42 17.52 -38.03 21.66
N PRO A 43 16.63 -39.04 21.50
CA PRO A 43 15.89 -39.24 20.24
C PRO A 43 15.03 -38.04 19.86
N ALA A 44 14.30 -37.47 20.82
CA ALA A 44 13.48 -36.29 20.59
C ALA A 44 14.31 -35.05 20.23
N LEU A 45 15.46 -34.87 20.89
CA LEU A 45 16.40 -33.80 20.55
C LEU A 45 16.97 -33.98 19.14
N ARG A 46 17.37 -35.20 18.78
CA ARG A 46 17.87 -35.52 17.43
C ARG A 46 16.82 -35.20 16.38
N ASP A 47 15.58 -35.63 16.58
CA ASP A 47 14.51 -35.38 15.62
C ASP A 47 14.16 -33.88 15.52
N LYS A 48 14.24 -33.13 16.62
CA LYS A 48 14.09 -31.67 16.61
C LYS A 48 15.22 -31.00 15.82
N LEU A 49 16.47 -31.40 16.04
CA LEU A 49 17.63 -30.89 15.31
C LEU A 49 17.55 -31.25 13.83
N GLN A 50 17.10 -32.46 13.49
CA GLN A 50 16.92 -32.88 12.09
C GLN A 50 15.87 -32.01 11.39
N LYS A 51 14.75 -31.71 12.06
CA LYS A 51 13.71 -30.81 11.51
C LYS A 51 14.23 -29.39 11.31
N GLN A 52 14.97 -28.86 12.28
CA GLN A 52 15.59 -27.54 12.17
C GLN A 52 16.62 -27.50 11.03
N TYR A 53 17.47 -28.54 10.93
CA TYR A 53 18.44 -28.70 9.85
C TYR A 53 17.76 -28.69 8.49
N LEU A 54 16.74 -29.53 8.27
CA LEU A 54 16.02 -29.62 6.98
C LEU A 54 15.30 -28.30 6.62
N SER A 55 14.79 -27.58 7.61
CA SER A 55 14.19 -26.25 7.38
C SER A 55 15.24 -25.25 6.91
N MET A 56 16.39 -25.21 7.59
CA MET A 56 17.49 -24.30 7.25
C MET A 56 18.17 -24.69 5.93
N GLU A 57 18.25 -25.98 5.61
CA GLU A 57 18.89 -26.46 4.38
C GLU A 57 18.19 -25.91 3.13
N LYS A 58 16.86 -25.72 3.16
CA LYS A 58 16.11 -25.07 2.07
C LYS A 58 16.53 -23.61 1.83
N GLU A 59 16.82 -22.88 2.91
CA GLU A 59 17.31 -21.50 2.80
C GLU A 59 18.77 -21.50 2.35
N VAL A 60 19.61 -22.34 2.95
CA VAL A 60 21.04 -22.47 2.62
C VAL A 60 21.26 -22.87 1.17
N GLU A 61 20.42 -23.74 0.59
CA GLU A 61 20.49 -24.11 -0.83
C GLU A 61 20.41 -22.89 -1.75
N GLN A 62 19.62 -21.88 -1.38
CA GLN A 62 19.52 -20.62 -2.14
C GLN A 62 20.82 -19.81 -2.09
N TYR A 63 21.64 -20.01 -1.06
CA TYR A 63 22.92 -19.35 -0.85
C TYR A 63 24.14 -20.22 -1.19
N LYS A 64 24.01 -21.53 -1.45
CA LYS A 64 25.15 -22.42 -1.75
C LYS A 64 25.93 -22.00 -2.99
N HIS A 65 25.25 -21.38 -3.96
CA HIS A 65 25.86 -20.83 -5.16
C HIS A 65 26.23 -19.35 -5.03
N PHE A 66 26.05 -18.74 -3.85
CA PHE A 66 26.33 -17.33 -3.63
C PHE A 66 27.85 -17.07 -3.67
N ARG A 67 28.30 -16.49 -4.78
CA ARG A 67 29.61 -15.85 -4.88
C ARG A 67 29.40 -14.34 -4.95
N PRO A 68 29.79 -13.56 -3.92
CA PRO A 68 29.55 -12.12 -3.89
C PRO A 68 30.23 -11.35 -5.03
N ASP A 69 31.21 -11.96 -5.71
CA ASP A 69 31.93 -11.38 -6.85
C ASP A 69 31.41 -11.82 -8.23
N ASP A 70 30.41 -12.72 -8.30
CA ASP A 70 29.84 -13.16 -9.58
C ASP A 70 28.80 -12.14 -10.11
N PRO A 71 29.06 -11.47 -11.25
CA PRO A 71 28.14 -10.51 -11.84
C PRO A 71 26.78 -11.12 -12.21
N ALA A 72 26.73 -12.39 -12.61
CA ALA A 72 25.50 -13.04 -13.04
C ALA A 72 24.49 -13.18 -11.88
N ILE A 73 25.00 -13.41 -10.66
CA ILE A 73 24.18 -13.52 -9.45
C ILE A 73 23.63 -12.15 -9.04
N LYS A 74 24.44 -11.09 -9.13
CA LYS A 74 24.00 -9.71 -8.85
C LYS A 74 22.87 -9.31 -9.80
N THR A 75 23.00 -9.63 -11.09
CA THR A 75 21.96 -9.38 -12.09
C THR A 75 20.68 -10.18 -11.81
N LYS A 76 20.80 -11.47 -11.47
CA LYS A 76 19.65 -12.31 -11.13
C LYS A 76 18.91 -11.82 -9.88
N ALA A 77 19.65 -11.47 -8.82
CA ALA A 77 19.08 -10.93 -7.59
C ALA A 77 18.40 -9.57 -7.84
N MET A 78 19.03 -8.70 -8.64
CA MET A 78 18.43 -7.44 -9.06
C MET A 78 17.11 -7.66 -9.81
N LEU A 79 17.08 -8.58 -10.76
CA LEU A 79 15.88 -8.91 -11.51
C LEU A 79 14.76 -9.47 -10.61
N GLN A 80 15.10 -10.36 -9.66
CA GLN A 80 14.13 -10.86 -8.68
C GLN A 80 13.58 -9.75 -7.78
N MET A 81 14.42 -8.82 -7.32
CA MET A 81 13.97 -7.66 -6.52
C MET A 81 13.04 -6.74 -7.34
N ILE A 82 13.37 -6.47 -8.61
CA ILE A 82 12.53 -5.65 -9.49
C ILE A 82 11.19 -6.34 -9.75
N GLN A 83 11.19 -7.64 -10.01
CA GLN A 83 9.97 -8.38 -10.28
C GLN A 83 9.08 -8.51 -9.04
N GLN A 84 9.68 -8.65 -7.85
CA GLN A 84 8.94 -8.60 -6.59
C GLN A 84 8.30 -7.22 -6.39
N LEU A 85 9.05 -6.14 -6.61
CA LEU A 85 8.52 -4.78 -6.52
C LEU A 85 7.36 -4.54 -7.50
N GLN A 86 7.49 -5.00 -8.75
CA GLN A 86 6.43 -4.90 -9.75
C GLN A 86 5.15 -5.60 -9.25
N ASN A 87 5.27 -6.84 -8.80
CA ASN A 87 4.13 -7.62 -8.29
C ASN A 87 3.49 -6.95 -7.07
N ASP A 88 4.29 -6.42 -6.14
CA ASP A 88 3.78 -5.77 -4.93
C ASP A 88 3.07 -4.44 -5.27
N PHE A 89 3.62 -3.68 -6.22
CA PHE A 89 3.00 -2.45 -6.72
C PHE A 89 1.67 -2.74 -7.44
N GLU A 90 1.65 -3.72 -8.35
CA GLU A 90 0.45 -4.15 -9.08
C GLU A 90 -0.65 -4.58 -8.11
N ARG A 91 -0.32 -5.42 -7.12
CA ARG A 91 -1.26 -5.84 -6.07
C ARG A 91 -1.81 -4.68 -5.25
N ALA A 92 -0.99 -3.69 -4.93
CA ALA A 92 -1.41 -2.52 -4.17
C ALA A 92 -2.34 -1.59 -4.96
N ILE A 93 -2.20 -1.54 -6.29
CA ILE A 93 -3.03 -0.72 -7.18
C ILE A 93 -4.30 -1.45 -7.61
N GLU A 94 -4.23 -2.74 -7.93
CA GLU A 94 -5.39 -3.51 -8.38
C GLU A 94 -6.23 -4.07 -7.23
N GLY A 95 -5.67 -4.11 -6.01
CA GLY A 95 -6.29 -4.75 -4.85
C GLY A 95 -6.26 -6.29 -4.91
N SER A 96 -5.50 -6.85 -5.84
CA SER A 96 -5.49 -8.26 -6.20
C SER A 96 -4.33 -9.05 -5.57
N GLY A 97 -4.18 -9.12 -4.24
CA GLY A 97 -3.18 -10.11 -3.75
C GLY A 97 -2.64 -10.11 -2.33
N SER A 98 -3.47 -10.02 -1.31
CA SER A 98 -3.05 -10.52 0.01
C SER A 98 -4.15 -11.37 0.64
N ALA A 99 -3.77 -12.52 1.20
CA ALA A 99 -4.67 -13.34 2.03
C ALA A 99 -5.16 -12.55 3.28
N ALA A 100 -4.46 -11.46 3.63
CA ALA A 100 -4.82 -10.52 4.67
C ALA A 100 -5.26 -9.19 4.04
N ILE A 101 -6.56 -9.04 3.79
CA ILE A 101 -7.16 -7.79 3.35
C ILE A 101 -7.12 -6.79 4.51
N ASN A 102 -6.55 -5.60 4.28
CA ASN A 102 -6.60 -4.52 5.27
C ASN A 102 -8.06 -4.04 5.42
N THR A 103 -8.63 -4.19 6.61
CA THR A 103 -10.02 -3.81 6.93
C THR A 103 -10.11 -2.51 7.71
N ALA A 104 -8.98 -1.92 8.12
CA ALA A 104 -8.96 -0.71 8.93
C ALA A 104 -9.06 0.57 8.09
N GLU A 105 -8.48 0.57 6.89
CA GLU A 105 -8.47 1.74 6.02
C GLU A 105 -8.47 1.36 4.54
N LEU A 106 -8.94 2.28 3.69
CA LEU A 106 -8.75 2.19 2.25
C LEU A 106 -7.25 2.35 1.93
N SER A 107 -6.75 1.65 0.92
CA SER A 107 -5.34 1.71 0.52
C SER A 107 -5.17 1.69 -0.98
N GLY A 108 -4.15 2.39 -1.48
CA GLY A 108 -3.67 2.30 -2.86
C GLY A 108 -4.79 2.49 -3.87
N GLY A 109 -5.05 1.45 -4.67
CA GLY A 109 -6.09 1.44 -5.70
C GLY A 109 -7.47 1.88 -5.23
N ALA A 110 -7.91 1.43 -4.05
CA ALA A 110 -9.22 1.76 -3.52
C ALA A 110 -9.34 3.25 -3.15
N LYS A 111 -8.26 3.86 -2.62
CA LYS A 111 -8.20 5.30 -2.36
C LYS A 111 -8.24 6.09 -3.68
N ILE A 112 -7.49 5.66 -4.69
CA ILE A 112 -7.51 6.29 -6.02
C ILE A 112 -8.90 6.22 -6.65
N ASN A 113 -9.56 5.05 -6.59
CA ASN A 113 -10.92 4.88 -7.10
C ASN A 113 -11.89 5.86 -6.44
N ARG A 114 -11.83 5.99 -5.11
CA ARG A 114 -12.63 6.95 -4.35
C ARG A 114 -12.33 8.40 -4.72
N LEU A 115 -11.09 8.76 -5.03
CA LEU A 115 -10.76 10.10 -5.49
C LEU A 115 -11.50 10.44 -6.79
N PHE A 116 -11.52 9.51 -7.75
CA PHE A 116 -12.18 9.72 -9.03
C PHE A 116 -13.72 9.68 -8.96
N HIS A 117 -14.31 8.80 -8.17
CA HIS A 117 -15.75 8.53 -8.21
C HIS A 117 -16.55 9.19 -7.09
N GLU A 118 -15.90 9.58 -6.00
CA GLU A 118 -16.57 10.29 -4.90
C GLU A 118 -16.04 11.71 -4.76
N ARG A 119 -14.71 11.87 -4.61
CA ARG A 119 -14.14 13.16 -4.22
C ARG A 119 -14.19 14.18 -5.35
N PHE A 120 -13.79 13.81 -6.55
CA PHE A 120 -13.76 14.72 -7.70
C PHE A 120 -15.17 15.19 -8.12
N PRO A 121 -16.17 14.30 -8.28
CA PRO A 121 -17.56 14.72 -8.51
C PRO A 121 -18.09 15.62 -7.40
N TYR A 122 -17.79 15.30 -6.13
CA TYR A 122 -18.17 16.15 -5.01
C TYR A 122 -17.56 17.55 -5.10
N GLU A 123 -16.27 17.67 -5.44
CA GLU A 123 -15.62 18.98 -5.61
C GLU A 123 -16.26 19.78 -6.74
N ILE A 124 -16.67 19.13 -7.85
CA ILE A 124 -17.40 19.79 -8.95
C ILE A 124 -18.77 20.29 -8.49
N VAL A 125 -19.57 19.42 -7.84
CA VAL A 125 -20.91 19.79 -7.36
C VAL A 125 -20.84 20.92 -6.32
N ARG A 126 -19.82 20.87 -5.45
CA ARG A 126 -19.57 21.92 -4.44
C ARG A 126 -19.20 23.27 -5.06
N MET A 127 -18.82 23.33 -6.35
CA MET A 127 -18.67 24.59 -7.07
C MET A 127 -20.03 25.22 -7.42
N GLU A 128 -20.98 25.18 -6.49
CA GLU A 128 -22.27 25.87 -6.62
C GLU A 128 -22.03 27.34 -6.99
N PHE A 129 -22.95 27.87 -7.78
CA PHE A 129 -23.00 29.29 -8.11
C PHE A 129 -24.18 29.92 -7.38
N ASP A 130 -23.99 31.15 -6.91
CA ASP A 130 -25.11 31.94 -6.42
C ASP A 130 -25.99 32.31 -7.63
N GLU A 131 -27.21 31.77 -7.67
CA GLU A 131 -28.18 32.08 -8.74
C GLU A 131 -28.41 33.58 -8.91
N LYS A 132 -28.35 34.36 -7.83
CA LYS A 132 -28.55 35.82 -7.90
C LYS A 132 -27.38 36.49 -8.59
N GLU A 133 -26.16 36.07 -8.29
CA GLU A 133 -24.98 36.60 -8.97
C GLU A 133 -24.95 36.19 -10.43
N LEU A 134 -25.25 34.92 -10.74
CA LEU A 134 -25.31 34.45 -12.13
C LEU A 134 -26.35 35.22 -12.94
N ARG A 135 -27.55 35.45 -12.40
CA ARG A 135 -28.58 36.28 -13.06
C ARG A 135 -28.13 37.71 -13.28
N ARG A 136 -27.41 38.30 -12.32
CA ARG A 136 -26.81 39.63 -12.44
C ARG A 136 -25.78 39.67 -13.58
N ASP A 137 -24.91 38.67 -13.64
CA ASP A 137 -23.84 38.58 -14.64
C ASP A 137 -24.42 38.37 -16.05
N ILE A 138 -25.45 37.52 -16.19
CA ILE A 138 -26.21 37.37 -17.44
C ILE A 138 -26.81 38.72 -17.88
N ALA A 139 -27.46 39.45 -16.96
CA ALA A 139 -28.06 40.74 -17.27
C ALA A 139 -27.02 41.78 -17.74
N PHE A 140 -25.84 41.81 -17.11
CA PHE A 140 -24.73 42.65 -17.55
C PHE A 140 -24.16 42.22 -18.91
N ALA A 141 -23.95 40.92 -19.13
CA ALA A 141 -23.45 40.39 -20.40
C ALA A 141 -24.37 40.77 -21.56
N ILE A 142 -25.69 40.57 -21.40
CA ILE A 142 -26.69 40.92 -22.42
C ILE A 142 -26.66 42.43 -22.69
N ARG A 143 -26.68 43.28 -21.65
CA ARG A 143 -26.66 44.74 -21.82
C ARG A 143 -25.38 45.22 -22.50
N ASN A 144 -24.23 44.70 -22.11
CA ASN A 144 -22.94 45.08 -22.68
C ASN A 144 -22.80 44.68 -24.15
N ILE A 145 -23.33 43.51 -24.54
CA ILE A 145 -23.29 43.07 -25.93
C ILE A 145 -24.21 43.92 -26.82
N HIS A 146 -25.39 44.30 -26.33
CA HIS A 146 -26.28 45.20 -27.07
C HIS A 146 -25.72 46.61 -27.18
N GLY A 147 -25.02 47.08 -26.14
CA GLY A 147 -24.45 48.42 -26.08
C GLY A 147 -25.53 49.48 -26.26
N ILE A 148 -25.35 50.35 -27.25
CA ILE A 148 -26.30 51.44 -27.57
C ILE A 148 -27.51 50.98 -28.41
N ARG A 149 -27.52 49.73 -28.90
CA ARG A 149 -28.57 49.21 -29.78
C ARG A 149 -29.73 48.67 -28.96
N VAL A 150 -30.96 48.84 -29.44
CA VAL A 150 -32.13 48.19 -28.85
C VAL A 150 -32.10 46.71 -29.23
N GLY A 151 -31.95 45.84 -28.22
CA GLY A 151 -31.90 44.40 -28.38
C GLY A 151 -33.28 43.78 -28.59
N LEU A 152 -33.48 43.13 -29.74
CA LEU A 152 -34.73 42.39 -30.02
C LEU A 152 -34.63 40.91 -29.62
N PHE A 153 -33.41 40.37 -29.53
CA PHE A 153 -33.12 38.97 -29.21
C PHE A 153 -31.93 38.86 -28.24
N THR A 154 -31.89 37.80 -27.44
CA THR A 154 -30.73 37.52 -26.58
C THR A 154 -29.54 37.10 -27.46
N PRO A 155 -28.37 37.76 -27.36
CA PRO A 155 -27.22 37.44 -28.21
C PRO A 155 -26.58 36.10 -27.80
N ASP A 156 -26.25 35.25 -28.76
CA ASP A 156 -25.52 33.98 -28.54
C ASP A 156 -24.17 34.20 -27.82
N MET A 157 -23.55 35.37 -28.06
CA MET A 157 -22.31 35.76 -27.39
C MET A 157 -22.47 35.92 -25.86
N ALA A 158 -23.67 36.24 -25.37
CA ALA A 158 -23.92 36.36 -23.92
C ALA A 158 -23.94 34.98 -23.28
N PHE A 159 -24.60 34.02 -23.93
CA PHE A 159 -24.59 32.62 -23.53
C PHE A 159 -23.15 32.07 -23.52
N ASP A 160 -22.43 32.25 -24.62
CA ASP A 160 -21.04 31.78 -24.77
C ASP A 160 -20.12 32.36 -23.67
N ALA A 161 -20.19 33.66 -23.40
CA ALA A 161 -19.39 34.31 -22.36
C ALA A 161 -19.67 33.77 -20.94
N ILE A 162 -20.95 33.55 -20.62
CA ILE A 162 -21.35 33.05 -19.30
C ILE A 162 -20.95 31.58 -19.13
N VAL A 163 -21.19 30.73 -20.13
CA VAL A 163 -20.87 29.31 -20.03
C VAL A 163 -19.36 29.07 -20.03
N LYS A 164 -18.58 29.79 -20.84
CA LYS A 164 -17.11 29.75 -20.79
C LYS A 164 -16.56 30.06 -19.42
N THR A 165 -17.16 31.02 -18.71
CA THR A 165 -16.78 31.36 -17.34
C THR A 165 -17.02 30.18 -16.39
N GLN A 166 -18.10 29.41 -16.57
CA GLN A 166 -18.37 28.22 -15.76
C GLN A 166 -17.46 27.04 -16.10
N ILE A 167 -17.22 26.78 -17.39
CA ILE A 167 -16.30 25.71 -17.82
C ILE A 167 -14.90 25.96 -17.28
N ALA A 168 -14.39 27.18 -17.37
CA ALA A 168 -13.06 27.54 -16.88
C ALA A 168 -12.83 27.22 -15.39
N ARG A 169 -13.90 27.20 -14.56
CA ARG A 169 -13.81 26.84 -13.14
C ARG A 169 -13.51 25.35 -12.92
N LEU A 170 -13.77 24.47 -13.89
CA LEU A 170 -13.49 23.03 -13.80
C LEU A 170 -11.99 22.71 -13.80
N LYS A 171 -11.14 23.65 -14.24
CA LYS A 171 -9.68 23.49 -14.24
C LYS A 171 -9.12 23.20 -12.85
N GLU A 172 -9.49 23.99 -11.85
CA GLU A 172 -8.96 23.86 -10.49
C GLU A 172 -9.27 22.50 -9.83
N PRO A 173 -10.52 22.02 -9.75
CA PRO A 173 -10.82 20.72 -9.16
C PRO A 173 -10.17 19.57 -9.95
N SER A 174 -10.01 19.70 -11.27
CA SER A 174 -9.37 18.68 -12.11
C SER A 174 -7.87 18.55 -11.80
N LEU A 175 -7.16 19.68 -11.68
CA LEU A 175 -5.75 19.70 -11.28
C LEU A 175 -5.56 19.17 -9.85
N LYS A 176 -6.43 19.57 -8.93
CA LYS A 176 -6.42 19.09 -7.54
C LYS A 176 -6.65 17.57 -7.46
N CYS A 177 -7.50 17.01 -8.33
CA CYS A 177 -7.68 15.57 -8.41
C CYS A 177 -6.37 14.87 -8.79
N VAL A 178 -5.62 15.39 -9.77
CA VAL A 178 -4.31 14.85 -10.14
C VAL A 178 -3.33 14.90 -8.98
N ASP A 179 -3.26 16.02 -8.25
CA ASP A 179 -2.38 16.16 -7.08
C ASP A 179 -2.65 15.08 -6.03
N LEU A 180 -3.92 14.85 -5.72
CA LEU A 180 -4.33 13.84 -4.74
C LEU A 180 -4.01 12.41 -5.21
N VAL A 181 -4.19 12.13 -6.50
CA VAL A 181 -3.84 10.81 -7.08
C VAL A 181 -2.33 10.59 -7.06
N VAL A 182 -1.53 11.61 -7.40
CA VAL A 182 -0.06 11.54 -7.36
C VAL A 182 0.45 11.34 -5.94
N GLN A 183 -0.18 12.01 -4.96
CA GLN A 183 0.13 11.81 -3.55
C GLN A 183 -0.10 10.34 -3.13
N GLU A 184 -1.24 9.76 -3.51
CA GLU A 184 -1.54 8.37 -3.18
C GLU A 184 -0.62 7.39 -3.92
N LEU A 185 -0.33 7.61 -5.20
CA LEU A 185 0.64 6.80 -5.95
C LEU A 185 2.02 6.83 -5.29
N THR A 186 2.47 8.00 -4.84
CA THR A 186 3.75 8.15 -4.13
C THR A 186 3.75 7.38 -2.80
N ASN A 187 2.61 7.38 -2.08
CA ASN A 187 2.47 6.60 -0.85
C ASN A 187 2.58 5.09 -1.14
N VAL A 188 1.93 4.61 -2.20
CA VAL A 188 2.04 3.20 -2.62
C VAL A 188 3.49 2.83 -2.91
N VAL A 189 4.22 3.65 -3.67
CA VAL A 189 5.64 3.42 -3.96
C VAL A 189 6.47 3.34 -2.69
N ARG A 190 6.25 4.22 -1.71
CA ARG A 190 6.95 4.16 -0.41
C ARG A 190 6.70 2.87 0.35
N THR A 191 5.48 2.35 0.30
CA THR A 191 5.13 1.11 1.01
C THR A 191 5.65 -0.15 0.33
N THR A 192 5.91 -0.12 -0.98
CA THR A 192 6.37 -1.28 -1.76
C THR A 192 7.87 -1.26 -2.06
N ALA A 193 8.50 -0.09 -2.12
CA ALA A 193 9.91 0.05 -2.45
C ALA A 193 10.82 -0.46 -1.32
N MET A 194 11.66 -1.43 -1.64
CA MET A 194 12.64 -2.02 -0.71
C MET A 194 13.93 -1.17 -0.57
N LYS A 195 14.17 -0.21 -1.47
CA LYS A 195 15.42 0.58 -1.56
C LYS A 195 15.14 2.02 -1.96
N GLU A 196 15.86 2.95 -1.32
CA GLU A 196 15.75 4.40 -1.51
C GLU A 196 16.02 4.84 -2.97
N GLU A 197 17.00 4.24 -3.65
CA GLU A 197 17.30 4.60 -5.04
C GLU A 197 16.15 4.23 -6.00
N THR A 198 15.47 3.11 -5.74
CA THR A 198 14.32 2.68 -6.56
C THR A 198 13.11 3.57 -6.31
N GLU A 199 12.84 3.93 -5.04
CA GLU A 199 11.81 4.92 -4.70
C GLU A 199 12.06 6.25 -5.41
N ARG A 200 13.30 6.73 -5.42
CA ARG A 200 13.69 7.99 -6.05
C ARG A 200 13.42 7.98 -7.56
N ILE A 201 13.83 6.92 -8.26
CA ILE A 201 13.63 6.79 -9.72
C ILE A 201 12.13 6.80 -10.05
N ILE A 202 11.34 5.99 -9.34
CA ILE A 202 9.89 5.87 -9.59
C ILE A 202 9.19 7.20 -9.26
N THR A 203 9.53 7.83 -8.13
CA THR A 203 8.93 9.12 -7.73
C THR A 203 9.28 10.23 -8.73
N SER A 204 10.51 10.24 -9.26
CA SER A 204 10.89 11.16 -10.33
C SER A 204 10.05 10.96 -11.59
N HIS A 205 9.84 9.71 -11.99
CA HIS A 205 8.98 9.39 -13.13
C HIS A 205 7.53 9.81 -12.89
N ILE A 206 6.97 9.57 -11.70
CA ILE A 206 5.61 10.00 -11.35
C ILE A 206 5.46 11.52 -11.51
N ARG A 207 6.44 12.31 -11.05
CA ARG A 207 6.42 13.78 -11.18
C ARG A 207 6.49 14.26 -12.63
N GLU A 208 7.27 13.57 -13.47
CA GLU A 208 7.30 13.87 -14.91
C GLU A 208 5.94 13.59 -15.56
N ARG A 209 5.33 12.44 -15.24
CA ARG A 209 4.00 12.08 -15.73
C ARG A 209 2.89 12.99 -15.21
N GLU A 210 3.02 13.49 -13.97
CA GLU A 210 2.12 14.48 -13.39
C GLU A 210 2.04 15.74 -14.25
N GLN A 211 3.19 16.31 -14.65
CA GLN A 211 3.21 17.54 -15.45
C GLN A 211 2.53 17.33 -16.80
N LEU A 212 2.86 16.23 -17.51
CA LEU A 212 2.22 15.88 -18.77
C LEU A 212 0.71 15.67 -18.62
N CYS A 213 0.27 15.06 -17.51
CA CYS A 213 -1.15 14.86 -17.23
C CYS A 213 -1.87 16.19 -17.00
N LYS A 214 -1.27 17.09 -16.21
CA LYS A 214 -1.81 18.43 -15.97
C LYS A 214 -1.93 19.21 -17.27
N GLU A 215 -0.89 19.23 -18.11
CA GLU A 215 -0.93 19.88 -19.43
C GLU A 215 -2.06 19.35 -20.31
N ASN A 216 -2.27 18.04 -20.35
CA ASN A 216 -3.37 17.44 -21.12
C ASN A 216 -4.75 17.84 -20.57
N ILE A 217 -4.92 17.91 -19.26
CA ILE A 217 -6.19 18.37 -18.64
C ILE A 217 -6.45 19.84 -18.98
N LEU A 218 -5.41 20.67 -18.97
CA LEU A 218 -5.53 22.07 -19.39
C LEU A 218 -5.96 22.17 -20.85
N LEU A 219 -5.35 21.38 -21.73
CA LEU A 219 -5.72 21.31 -23.14
C LEU A 219 -7.17 20.85 -23.32
N MET A 220 -7.62 19.83 -22.60
CA MET A 220 -9.01 19.38 -22.64
C MET A 220 -9.98 20.49 -22.23
N ASN A 221 -9.68 21.23 -21.16
CA ASN A 221 -10.47 22.38 -20.76
C ASN A 221 -10.48 23.49 -21.83
N ASP A 222 -9.34 23.75 -22.48
CA ASP A 222 -9.26 24.72 -23.57
C ASP A 222 -10.06 24.28 -24.80
N CYS A 223 -10.13 22.97 -25.09
CA CYS A 223 -11.00 22.41 -26.13
C CYS A 223 -12.49 22.65 -25.83
N GLU A 224 -12.93 22.39 -24.60
CA GLU A 224 -14.32 22.67 -24.17
C GLU A 224 -14.66 24.17 -24.25
N LEU A 225 -13.68 25.04 -23.98
CA LEU A 225 -13.84 26.48 -24.14
C LEU A 225 -13.83 26.94 -25.60
N ALA A 226 -13.26 26.17 -26.53
CA ALA A 226 -13.10 26.60 -27.92
C ALA A 226 -14.44 26.62 -28.69
N TYR A 227 -15.35 25.70 -28.39
CA TYR A 227 -16.60 25.55 -29.13
C TYR A 227 -17.73 25.00 -28.27
N MET A 228 -18.84 25.76 -28.20
CA MET A 228 -20.08 25.35 -27.54
C MET A 228 -21.01 24.64 -28.54
N ASN A 229 -21.14 23.32 -28.43
CA ASN A 229 -22.01 22.54 -29.30
C ASN A 229 -23.49 22.63 -28.87
N THR A 230 -24.23 23.56 -29.46
CA THR A 230 -25.68 23.69 -29.24
C THR A 230 -26.53 22.66 -29.99
N ASN A 231 -25.93 21.78 -30.80
CA ASN A 231 -26.61 20.65 -31.45
C ASN A 231 -26.52 19.35 -30.65
N HIS A 232 -25.93 19.38 -29.45
CA HIS A 232 -25.82 18.19 -28.60
C HIS A 232 -27.21 17.68 -28.20
N GLU A 233 -27.41 16.36 -28.16
CA GLU A 233 -28.73 15.74 -27.89
C GLU A 233 -29.32 16.14 -26.54
N ASP A 234 -28.47 16.30 -25.53
CA ASP A 234 -28.85 16.77 -24.20
C ASP A 234 -29.05 18.29 -24.09
N PHE A 235 -28.72 19.06 -25.13
CA PHE A 235 -28.92 20.51 -25.12
C PHE A 235 -30.36 20.85 -25.53
N ILE A 236 -31.24 20.99 -24.53
CA ILE A 236 -32.62 21.43 -24.74
C ILE A 236 -32.65 22.97 -24.86
N GLY A 237 -32.22 23.48 -26.02
CA GLY A 237 -32.29 24.90 -26.37
C GLY A 237 -33.27 25.15 -27.52
N PHE A 238 -33.99 26.28 -27.47
CA PHE A 238 -34.95 26.69 -28.51
C PHE A 238 -35.97 25.59 -28.87
N ALA A 239 -36.76 25.13 -27.88
CA ALA A 239 -37.94 24.33 -28.18
C ALA A 239 -38.85 25.12 -29.16
N LYS A 240 -39.21 24.47 -30.27
CA LYS A 240 -40.32 24.91 -31.13
C LYS A 240 -41.64 24.90 -30.37
#